data_AF-A0A8J8PHS9-F1
#
_entry.id   AF-A0A8J8PHS9-F1
#
_cell.length_a   1.000
_cell.length_b   1.000
_cell.length_c   1.000
_cell.angle_alpha   90.00
_cell.angle_beta   90.00
_cell.angle_gamma   90.00
#
_symmetry.space_group_name_H-M   'P 1'
#
loop_
_entity.id
_entity.type
_entity.pdbx_description
1 polymer ?
#
loop_
_entity_poly.entity_id
_entity_poly.type
_entity_poly.pdbx_seq_one_letter_code
_entity_poly.pdbx_strand_id
1 'polypeptide(L)'
;MSRVKESSLYKQFKEFIGTKIGLAGLIILLVLLVFTGIALSIPSKVYSSWNNPAAWSEYPAHVPPSWISIFYPNKYFTTQKISPTNTTYFSPSKNIYINIITFSFNWTKTLPAYNVYFIVSTNTSIIEEVIYWTKPDGSTIQLTIPS
;
A
#
# COMPACT_ATOMS: atom_id res chain seq x y z
N MET A 1 -62.92 20.84 -12.07
CA MET A 1 -61.49 21.09 -12.31
C MET A 1 -60.71 20.34 -11.23
N SER A 2 -60.33 19.09 -11.47
CA SER A 2 -59.69 18.24 -10.45
C SER A 2 -58.20 18.58 -10.36
N ARG A 3 -57.79 19.07 -9.18
CA ARG A 3 -56.39 19.35 -8.87
C ARG A 3 -55.71 18.00 -8.70
N VAL A 4 -54.88 17.60 -9.67
CA VAL A 4 -54.07 16.37 -9.60
C VAL A 4 -53.28 16.42 -8.30
N LYS A 5 -53.61 15.50 -7.40
CA LYS A 5 -52.99 15.36 -6.09
C LYS A 5 -51.62 14.74 -6.34
N GLU A 6 -50.61 15.57 -6.61
CA GLU A 6 -49.21 15.12 -6.55
C GLU A 6 -49.04 14.34 -5.24
N SER A 7 -48.43 13.15 -5.31
CA SER A 7 -48.29 12.30 -4.13
C SER A 7 -47.49 13.09 -3.08
N SER A 8 -48.01 13.20 -1.85
CA SER A 8 -47.37 14.04 -0.81
C SER A 8 -45.90 13.65 -0.58
N LEU A 9 -45.57 12.39 -0.83
CA LEU A 9 -44.22 11.84 -0.79
C LEU A 9 -43.28 12.46 -1.82
N TYR A 10 -43.70 12.64 -3.08
CA TYR A 10 -42.86 13.28 -4.10
C TYR A 10 -42.50 14.70 -3.70
N LYS A 11 -43.48 15.43 -3.13
CA LYS A 11 -43.30 16.81 -2.68
C LYS A 11 -42.34 16.90 -1.50
N GLN A 12 -42.50 16.03 -0.50
CA GLN A 12 -41.61 15.93 0.66
C GLN A 12 -40.18 15.55 0.25
N PHE A 13 -40.02 14.64 -0.71
CA PHE A 13 -38.70 14.22 -1.20
C PHE A 13 -38.00 15.33 -1.97
N LYS A 14 -38.74 16.05 -2.83
CA LYS A 14 -38.23 17.23 -3.54
C LYS A 14 -37.80 18.33 -2.59
N GLU A 15 -38.58 18.57 -1.52
CA GLU A 15 -38.26 19.54 -0.48
C GLU A 15 -37.03 19.12 0.33
N PHE A 16 -36.92 17.84 0.70
CA PHE A 16 -35.76 17.27 1.37
C PHE A 16 -34.46 17.46 0.56
N ILE A 17 -34.45 17.05 -0.71
CA ILE A 17 -33.29 17.23 -1.62
C ILE A 17 -32.97 18.72 -1.85
N GLY A 18 -33.99 19.59 -1.80
CA GLY A 18 -33.82 21.04 -1.91
C GLY A 18 -33.08 21.69 -0.75
N THR A 19 -32.96 21.01 0.40
CA THR A 19 -32.22 21.53 1.56
C THR A 19 -30.74 21.15 1.53
N LYS A 20 -29.86 22.01 2.06
CA LYS A 20 -28.42 21.74 2.18
C LYS A 20 -28.13 20.47 2.99
N ILE A 21 -28.93 20.22 4.04
CA ILE A 21 -28.79 19.05 4.91
C ILE A 21 -29.25 17.78 4.20
N GLY A 22 -30.39 17.82 3.49
CA GLY A 22 -30.87 16.66 2.74
C GLY A 22 -29.94 16.27 1.59
N LEU A 23 -29.34 17.25 0.91
CA LEU A 23 -28.32 16.99 -0.11
C LEU A 23 -27.05 16.37 0.49
N ALA A 24 -26.57 16.86 1.64
CA ALA A 24 -25.42 16.26 2.33
C ALA A 24 -25.69 14.80 2.76
N GLY A 25 -26.88 14.53 3.30
CA GLY A 25 -27.30 13.17 3.63
C GLY A 25 -27.36 12.25 2.42
N LEU A 26 -27.87 12.74 1.28
CA LEU A 26 -27.89 11.99 0.02
C LEU A 26 -26.48 11.66 -0.48
N ILE A 27 -25.54 12.61 -0.40
CA ILE A 27 -24.14 12.39 -0.79
C ILE A 27 -23.51 11.30 0.08
N ILE A 28 -23.68 11.37 1.41
CA ILE A 28 -23.16 10.34 2.33
C ILE A 28 -23.77 8.98 2.01
N LEU A 29 -25.08 8.92 1.76
CA LEU A 29 -25.76 7.69 1.39
C LEU A 29 -25.19 7.08 0.09
N LEU A 30 -24.97 7.90 -0.94
CA LEU A 30 -24.35 7.46 -2.20
C LEU A 30 -22.94 6.91 -1.98
N VAL A 31 -22.13 7.60 -1.17
CA VAL A 31 -20.78 7.13 -0.81
C VAL A 31 -20.83 5.78 -0.11
N LEU A 32 -21.74 5.58 0.84
CA LEU A 32 -21.92 4.30 1.53
C LEU A 32 -22.37 3.18 0.60
N LEU A 33 -23.24 3.46 -0.36
CA LEU A 33 -23.66 2.49 -1.38
C LEU A 33 -22.50 2.06 -2.27
N VAL A 34 -21.64 3.00 -2.67
CA VAL A 34 -20.40 2.68 -3.41
C VAL A 34 -19.49 1.79 -2.58
N PHE A 35 -19.27 2.11 -1.30
CA PHE A 35 -18.47 1.25 -0.41
C PHE A 35 -19.06 -0.15 -0.26
N THR A 36 -20.38 -0.26 -0.21
CA THR A 36 -21.06 -1.56 -0.14
C THR A 36 -20.81 -2.39 -1.40
N GLY A 37 -20.93 -1.79 -2.58
CA GLY A 37 -20.62 -2.46 -3.84
C GLY A 37 -19.16 -2.93 -3.94
N ILE A 38 -18.22 -2.10 -3.47
CA ILE A 38 -16.80 -2.48 -3.40
C ILE A 38 -16.61 -3.65 -2.43
N ALA A 39 -17.23 -3.62 -1.24
CA ALA A 39 -17.11 -4.68 -0.24
C ALA A 39 -17.56 -6.03 -0.80
N LEU A 40 -18.65 -6.07 -1.56
CA LEU A 40 -19.13 -7.30 -2.21
C LEU A 40 -18.15 -7.88 -3.24
N SER A 41 -17.26 -7.05 -3.80
CA SER A 41 -16.25 -7.47 -4.78
C SER A 41 -14.99 -8.08 -4.13
N ILE A 42 -14.84 -7.95 -2.81
CA ILE A 42 -13.66 -8.44 -2.08
C ILE A 42 -13.82 -9.95 -1.80
N PRO A 43 -12.85 -10.80 -2.19
CA PRO A 43 -12.92 -12.24 -1.94
C PRO A 43 -13.04 -12.59 -0.46
N SER A 44 -13.82 -13.62 -0.14
CA SER A 44 -14.09 -14.01 1.25
C SER A 44 -12.83 -14.34 2.06
N LYS A 45 -11.81 -14.91 1.40
CA LYS A 45 -10.49 -15.21 1.98
C LYS A 45 -9.80 -13.97 2.57
N VAL A 46 -10.03 -12.78 1.99
CA VAL A 46 -9.44 -11.52 2.48
C VAL A 46 -9.99 -11.16 3.86
N TYR A 47 -11.28 -11.43 4.12
CA TYR A 47 -11.87 -11.20 5.45
C TYR A 47 -11.22 -12.07 6.52
N SER A 48 -10.89 -13.32 6.20
CA SER A 48 -10.18 -14.21 7.14
C SER A 48 -8.75 -13.72 7.43
N SER A 49 -8.08 -13.13 6.44
CA SER A 49 -6.75 -12.54 6.63
C SER A 49 -6.77 -11.27 7.48
N TRP A 50 -7.89 -10.54 7.53
CA TRP A 50 -7.98 -9.29 8.30
C TRP A 50 -7.68 -9.49 9.80
N ASN A 51 -8.12 -10.62 10.37
CA ASN A 51 -7.88 -10.98 11.77
C ASN A 51 -6.61 -11.84 11.98
N ASN A 52 -5.79 -12.04 10.95
CA ASN A 52 -4.57 -12.82 11.04
C ASN A 52 -3.35 -11.89 11.14
N PRO A 53 -2.67 -11.80 12.30
CA PRO A 53 -1.47 -10.97 12.46
C PRO A 53 -0.36 -11.31 11.45
N ALA A 54 -0.23 -12.58 11.05
CA ALA A 54 0.76 -12.99 10.06
C ALA A 54 0.45 -12.44 8.65
N ALA A 55 -0.81 -12.11 8.34
CA ALA A 55 -1.15 -11.44 7.08
C ALA A 55 -0.68 -9.97 7.05
N TRP A 56 -0.39 -9.40 8.22
CA TRP A 56 0.02 -8.01 8.37
C TRP A 56 1.52 -7.85 8.63
N SER A 57 2.27 -8.93 8.89
CA SER A 57 3.70 -8.86 9.23
C SER A 57 4.56 -8.28 8.11
N GLU A 58 4.10 -8.37 6.86
CA GLU A 58 4.76 -7.76 5.70
C GLU A 58 4.57 -6.22 5.63
N TYR A 59 3.63 -5.66 6.40
CA TYR A 59 3.34 -4.23 6.45
C TYR A 59 3.96 -3.63 7.72
N PRO A 60 5.00 -2.79 7.61
CA PRO A 60 5.63 -2.21 8.79
C PRO A 60 4.66 -1.29 9.54
N ALA A 61 4.61 -1.39 10.87
CA ALA A 61 3.64 -0.69 11.73
C ALA A 61 3.65 0.85 11.58
N HIS A 62 4.75 1.42 11.12
CA HIS A 62 4.95 2.87 10.98
C HIS A 62 4.80 3.38 9.54
N VAL A 63 4.40 2.54 8.59
CA VAL A 63 4.19 2.97 7.20
C VAL A 63 2.77 3.54 7.05
N PRO A 64 2.62 4.80 6.61
CA PRO A 64 1.32 5.37 6.33
C PRO A 64 0.55 4.54 5.29
N PRO A 65 -0.79 4.45 5.40
CA PRO A 65 -1.59 3.79 4.38
C PRO A 65 -1.37 4.42 3.00
N SER A 66 -1.38 3.60 1.95
CA SER A 66 -1.08 4.04 0.58
C SER A 66 -1.96 5.20 0.08
N TRP A 67 -3.20 5.32 0.55
CA TRP A 67 -4.11 6.40 0.18
C TRP A 67 -3.63 7.78 0.63
N ILE A 68 -2.70 7.88 1.59
CA ILE A 68 -2.12 9.16 2.00
C ILE A 68 -1.41 9.87 0.85
N SER A 69 -0.94 9.10 -0.14
CA SER A 69 -0.28 9.62 -1.35
C SER A 69 -1.22 10.43 -2.23
N ILE A 70 -2.55 10.23 -2.13
CA ILE A 70 -3.55 11.03 -2.85
C ILE A 70 -3.52 12.48 -2.36
N PHE A 71 -3.35 12.69 -1.06
CA PHE A 71 -3.31 14.01 -0.44
C PHE A 71 -1.91 14.64 -0.47
N TYR A 72 -0.86 13.81 -0.47
CA TYR A 72 0.54 14.26 -0.43
C TYR A 72 1.41 13.50 -1.44
N PRO A 73 1.19 13.69 -2.75
CA PRO A 73 1.81 12.88 -3.80
C PRO A 73 3.34 13.01 -3.85
N ASN A 74 3.89 14.13 -3.38
CA ASN A 74 5.34 14.39 -3.41
C ASN A 74 6.08 13.93 -2.14
N LYS A 75 5.35 13.52 -1.09
CA LYS A 75 5.94 13.17 0.21
C LYS A 75 6.02 11.67 0.46
N TYR A 76 4.98 10.92 0.09
CA TYR A 76 4.90 9.50 0.42
C TYR A 76 5.05 8.63 -0.83
N PHE A 77 5.81 7.54 -0.69
CA PHE A 77 5.82 6.45 -1.65
C PHE A 77 4.64 5.50 -1.39
N THR A 78 4.15 4.90 -2.46
CA THR A 78 3.33 3.69 -2.39
C THR A 78 4.24 2.46 -2.48
N THR A 79 3.78 1.32 -1.99
CA THR A 79 4.48 0.05 -2.16
C THR A 79 4.69 -0.25 -3.64
N GLN A 80 5.93 -0.55 -4.01
CA GLN A 80 6.31 -0.94 -5.38
C GLN A 80 6.96 -2.31 -5.34
N LYS A 81 6.60 -3.15 -6.31
CA LYS A 81 7.29 -4.42 -6.57
C LYS A 81 8.32 -4.17 -7.66
N ILE A 82 9.58 -4.39 -7.35
CA ILE A 82 10.69 -4.21 -8.30
C ILE A 82 11.38 -5.54 -8.56
N SER A 83 11.78 -5.74 -9.81
CA SER A 83 12.64 -6.85 -10.20
C SER A 83 14.10 -6.47 -10.02
N PRO A 84 15.00 -7.45 -9.80
CA PRO A 84 16.42 -7.17 -9.72
C PRO A 84 16.93 -6.62 -11.05
N THR A 85 17.76 -5.59 -10.96
CA THR A 85 18.43 -4.96 -12.11
C THR A 85 19.58 -5.81 -12.62
N ASN A 86 20.31 -6.45 -11.71
CA ASN A 86 21.35 -7.41 -12.04
C ASN A 86 21.34 -8.54 -11.02
N THR A 87 21.71 -9.74 -11.46
CA THR A 87 21.91 -10.90 -10.62
C THR A 87 23.14 -11.62 -11.10
N THR A 88 24.14 -11.74 -10.23
CA THR A 88 25.34 -12.51 -10.52
C THR A 88 25.47 -13.65 -9.53
N TYR A 89 25.71 -14.84 -10.07
CA TYR A 89 25.91 -16.07 -9.33
C TYR A 89 27.31 -16.60 -9.65
N PHE A 90 28.07 -16.92 -8.62
CA PHE A 90 29.35 -17.62 -8.79
C PHE A 90 29.69 -18.48 -7.57
N SER A 91 30.56 -19.47 -7.80
CA SER A 91 31.00 -20.41 -6.77
C SER A 91 32.52 -20.31 -6.64
N PRO A 92 33.05 -19.67 -5.58
CA PRO A 92 34.49 -19.54 -5.38
C PRO A 92 35.14 -20.86 -4.91
N SER A 93 34.36 -21.78 -4.36
CA SER A 93 34.82 -23.09 -3.86
C SER A 93 33.67 -24.10 -3.89
N LYS A 94 34.01 -25.40 -3.84
CA LYS A 94 33.03 -26.49 -3.79
C LYS A 94 32.06 -26.28 -2.61
N ASN A 95 30.76 -26.21 -2.92
CA ASN A 95 29.64 -25.96 -1.99
C ASN A 95 29.51 -24.54 -1.40
N ILE A 96 30.32 -23.58 -1.85
CA ILE A 96 30.12 -22.16 -1.52
C ILE A 96 29.52 -21.48 -2.74
N TYR A 97 28.41 -20.77 -2.54
CA TYR A 97 27.71 -20.04 -3.57
C TYR A 97 27.54 -18.59 -3.13
N ILE A 98 27.91 -17.67 -4.01
CA ILE A 98 27.73 -16.24 -3.81
C ILE A 98 26.67 -15.77 -4.80
N ASN A 99 25.62 -15.16 -4.27
CA ASN A 99 24.57 -14.51 -5.04
C ASN A 99 24.60 -13.02 -4.75
N ILE A 100 24.87 -12.21 -5.77
CA ILE A 100 24.79 -10.75 -5.69
C ILE A 100 23.54 -10.34 -6.45
N ILE A 101 22.60 -9.71 -5.75
CA ILE A 101 21.33 -9.26 -6.32
C ILE A 101 21.29 -7.74 -6.16
N THR A 102 21.27 -7.03 -7.28
CA THR A 102 21.26 -5.57 -7.30
C THR A 102 19.86 -5.07 -7.64
N PHE A 103 19.32 -4.22 -6.79
CA PHE A 103 18.05 -3.53 -7.02
C PHE A 103 18.31 -2.04 -7.23
N SER A 104 17.88 -1.52 -8.38
CA SER A 104 17.90 -0.09 -8.69
C SER A 104 16.50 0.44 -8.88
N PHE A 105 16.20 1.58 -8.28
CA PHE A 105 14.91 2.26 -8.42
C PHE A 105 15.11 3.78 -8.37
N ASN A 106 14.15 4.52 -8.93
CA ASN A 106 14.22 5.97 -8.98
C ASN A 106 13.60 6.61 -7.73
N TRP A 107 14.39 7.43 -7.02
CA TRP A 107 13.91 8.19 -5.88
C TRP A 107 13.33 9.53 -6.32
N THR A 108 11.99 9.59 -6.46
CA THR A 108 11.29 10.78 -6.96
C THR A 108 10.70 11.69 -5.87
N LYS A 109 10.86 11.32 -4.58
CA LYS A 109 10.24 12.06 -3.47
C LYS A 109 11.22 13.02 -2.82
N THR A 110 10.69 14.11 -2.27
CA THR A 110 11.48 15.19 -1.69
C THR A 110 12.04 14.85 -0.33
N LEU A 111 11.40 13.94 0.41
CA LEU A 111 11.86 13.49 1.72
C LEU A 111 12.82 12.30 1.55
N PRO A 112 13.89 12.21 2.35
CA PRO A 112 14.75 11.03 2.40
C PRO A 112 14.04 9.86 3.10
N ALA A 113 14.54 8.65 2.90
CA ALA A 113 14.10 7.49 3.65
C ALA A 113 14.48 7.64 5.13
N TYR A 114 13.52 7.51 6.04
CA TYR A 114 13.76 7.38 7.48
C TYR A 114 13.44 5.94 7.92
N ASN A 115 14.23 5.39 8.83
CA ASN A 115 14.07 4.02 9.36
C ASN A 115 13.93 2.96 8.25
N VAL A 116 15.02 2.76 7.49
CA VAL A 116 15.06 1.73 6.44
C VAL A 116 15.28 0.36 7.07
N TYR A 117 14.40 -0.58 6.76
CA TYR A 117 14.50 -1.97 7.16
C TYR A 117 14.80 -2.83 5.94
N PHE A 118 15.74 -3.76 6.10
CA PHE A 118 16.00 -4.80 5.12
C PHE A 118 15.55 -6.12 5.71
N ILE A 119 14.70 -6.84 4.98
CA ILE A 119 14.20 -8.15 5.37
C ILE A 119 14.55 -9.09 4.23
N VAL A 120 15.42 -10.04 4.50
CA VAL A 120 15.85 -11.06 3.56
C VAL A 120 15.40 -12.42 4.09
N SER A 121 14.84 -13.23 3.20
CA SER A 121 14.34 -14.56 3.51
C SER A 121 14.82 -15.52 2.44
N THR A 122 15.52 -16.56 2.87
CA THR A 122 16.06 -17.62 2.01
C THR A 122 15.55 -18.97 2.48
N ASN A 123 15.50 -19.93 1.56
CA ASN A 123 15.21 -21.33 1.86
C ASN A 123 16.47 -22.16 2.15
N THR A 124 17.65 -21.54 2.09
CA THR A 124 18.96 -22.17 2.33
C THR A 124 19.68 -21.50 3.49
N SER A 125 20.57 -22.24 4.15
CA SER A 125 21.45 -21.70 5.19
C SER A 125 22.35 -20.60 4.62
N ILE A 126 22.32 -19.44 5.27
CA ILE A 126 23.19 -18.31 4.99
C ILE A 126 24.45 -18.46 5.83
N ILE A 127 25.62 -18.17 5.24
CA ILE A 127 26.92 -18.13 5.95
C ILE A 127 27.28 -16.68 6.29
N GLU A 128 26.97 -15.76 5.37
CA GLU A 128 27.18 -14.34 5.55
C GLU A 128 26.19 -13.59 4.65
N GLU A 129 25.61 -12.52 5.18
CA GLU A 129 24.79 -11.60 4.41
C GLU A 129 25.37 -10.19 4.51
N VAL A 130 25.60 -9.56 3.35
CA VAL A 130 26.09 -8.18 3.28
C VAL A 130 25.17 -7.36 2.39
N ILE A 131 24.62 -6.29 2.95
CA ILE A 131 23.73 -5.36 2.27
C ILE A 131 24.49 -4.06 2.02
N TYR A 132 24.55 -3.68 0.75
CA TYR A 132 25.05 -2.37 0.33
C TYR A 132 23.88 -1.48 -0.04
N TRP A 133 23.71 -0.39 0.71
CA TRP A 133 22.70 0.62 0.42
C TRP A 133 23.37 1.93 -0.02
N THR A 134 23.16 2.29 -1.28
CA THR A 134 23.51 3.62 -1.80
C THR A 134 22.30 4.55 -1.68
N LYS A 135 22.44 5.61 -0.90
CA LYS A 135 21.41 6.64 -0.71
C LYS A 135 21.32 7.58 -1.93
N PRO A 136 20.20 8.32 -2.09
CA PRO A 136 20.06 9.33 -3.15
C PRO A 136 21.11 10.45 -3.11
N ASP A 137 21.73 10.71 -1.95
CA ASP A 137 22.83 11.67 -1.79
C ASP A 137 24.20 11.12 -2.26
N GLY A 138 24.26 9.85 -2.68
CA GLY A 138 25.48 9.16 -3.11
C GLY A 138 26.26 8.49 -1.98
N SER A 139 25.87 8.67 -0.72
CA SER A 139 26.53 7.99 0.40
C SER A 139 26.16 6.52 0.46
N THR A 140 27.13 5.67 0.79
CA THR A 140 26.95 4.22 0.88
C THR A 140 27.00 3.75 2.34
N ILE A 141 26.12 2.80 2.68
CA ILE A 141 26.11 2.11 3.95
C ILE A 141 26.27 0.62 3.67
N GLN A 142 27.21 -0.01 4.37
CA GLN A 142 27.40 -1.45 4.37
C GLN A 142 26.89 -2.01 5.69
N LEU A 143 26.02 -3.01 5.60
CA LEU A 143 25.50 -3.76 6.74
C LEU A 143 25.93 -5.20 6.57
N THR A 144 26.74 -5.70 7.51
CA THR A 144 27.12 -7.11 7.57
C THR A 144 26.29 -7.77 8.67
N ILE A 145 25.55 -8.81 8.29
CA ILE A 145 24.71 -9.59 9.20
C ILE A 145 25.40 -10.94 9.37
N PRO A 146 26.04 -11.19 10.52
CA PRO A 146 26.54 -12.52 10.83
C PRO A 146 25.34 -13.45 11.05
N SER A 147 25.35 -14.59 10.35
CA SER A 147 24.35 -15.67 10.50
C SER A 147 24.60 -16.54 11.73
#